data_AF-A0A178UCA4-F1
#
_entry.id   AF-A0A178UCA4-F1
#
_cell.length_a   1.000
_cell.length_b   1.000
_cell.length_c   1.000
_cell.angle_alpha   90.00
_cell.angle_beta   90.00
_cell.angle_gamma   90.00
#
_symmetry.space_group_name_H-M   'P 1'
#
loop_
_entity.id
_entity.type
_entity.pdbx_description
1 polymer ?
#
loop_
_entity_poly.entity_id
_entity_poly.type
_entity_poly.pdbx_seq_one_letter_code
_entity_poly.pdbx_strand_id
1 'polypeptide(L)'
;MKQKLLRLSAEPRLNRKNRNGRDDDFGLGDDVGLGNDFGQGNDPGQGNDFGQGDDPGQGNDFGQGNDPGQGNDFGQGDDPGQGNDVGLGNDVGVGNDFGQGNDPEQGNDSGQGNDVGVGNDVGVGNDFG
;
A
#
# COMPACT_ATOMS: atom_id res chain seq x y z
N MET A 1 -8.95 49.00 -25.73
CA MET A 1 -9.49 48.06 -24.72
C MET A 1 -8.48 46.92 -24.57
N LYS A 2 -7.88 46.72 -23.39
CA LYS A 2 -6.92 45.63 -23.17
C LYS A 2 -7.69 44.38 -22.76
N GLN A 3 -7.67 43.34 -23.58
CA GLN A 3 -8.25 42.06 -23.24
C GLN A 3 -7.40 41.43 -22.13
N LYS A 4 -8.00 41.22 -20.96
CA LYS A 4 -7.38 40.53 -19.83
C LYS A 4 -7.44 39.04 -20.14
N LEU A 5 -6.34 38.49 -20.65
CA LEU A 5 -6.18 37.07 -20.87
C LEU A 5 -6.14 36.38 -19.49
N LEU A 6 -7.25 35.75 -19.07
CA LEU A 6 -7.25 34.86 -17.92
C LEU A 6 -6.39 33.65 -18.29
N ARG A 7 -5.19 33.55 -17.72
CA ARG A 7 -4.46 32.29 -17.70
C ARG A 7 -5.16 31.40 -16.67
N LEU A 8 -5.85 30.37 -17.16
CA LEU A 8 -6.31 29.27 -16.33
C LEU A 8 -5.06 28.45 -16.01
N SER A 9 -4.42 28.68 -14.85
CA SER A 9 -3.36 27.80 -14.39
C SER A 9 -4.01 26.47 -13.98
N ALA A 10 -3.70 25.42 -14.71
CA ALA A 10 -3.95 24.05 -14.28
C ALA A 10 -2.92 23.69 -13.21
N GLU A 11 -3.03 24.28 -12.03
CA GLU A 11 -2.27 23.84 -10.87
C GLU A 11 -3.06 22.69 -10.23
N PRO A 12 -2.57 21.44 -10.24
CA PRO A 12 -3.00 20.46 -9.24
C PRO A 12 -2.73 21.11 -7.87
N ARG A 13 -3.67 20.96 -6.94
CA ARG A 13 -3.60 21.61 -5.63
C ARG A 13 -2.42 21.02 -4.86
N LEU A 14 -1.26 21.66 -4.99
CA LEU A 14 -0.02 21.30 -4.30
C LEU A 14 -0.23 21.31 -2.78
N ASN A 15 -0.10 20.13 -2.19
CA ASN A 15 0.56 19.86 -0.92
C ASN A 15 0.32 20.95 0.15
N ARG A 16 -0.83 20.84 0.82
CA ARG A 16 -1.15 21.69 1.98
C ARG A 16 -0.71 20.99 3.25
N LYS A 17 0.60 20.96 3.52
CA LYS A 17 1.16 20.51 4.81
C LYS A 17 0.35 21.05 5.98
N ASN A 18 -0.49 20.21 6.56
CA ASN A 18 -1.33 20.55 7.67
C ASN A 18 -0.49 20.49 8.94
N ARG A 19 -0.65 21.48 9.82
CA ARG A 19 0.05 21.54 11.12
C ARG A 19 -0.25 20.36 12.06
N ASN A 20 -1.13 19.47 11.64
CA ASN A 20 -1.57 18.31 12.40
C ASN A 20 -0.95 16.99 11.88
N GLY A 21 -0.04 17.04 10.90
CA GLY A 21 0.58 15.85 10.28
C GLY A 21 -0.43 15.02 9.49
N ARG A 22 -1.32 15.70 8.73
CA ARG A 22 -2.37 15.07 7.93
C ARG A 22 -2.50 15.74 6.58
N ASP A 23 -2.13 15.03 5.54
CA ASP A 23 -2.01 15.57 4.19
C ASP A 23 -2.77 14.66 3.19
N ASP A 24 -3.13 15.23 2.03
CA ASP A 24 -3.88 14.53 0.96
C ASP A 24 -3.34 15.06 -0.39
N ASP A 25 -2.60 14.25 -1.15
CA ASP A 25 -2.04 14.67 -2.44
C ASP A 25 -2.68 14.00 -3.68
N PHE A 26 -2.55 14.69 -4.82
CA PHE A 26 -2.91 14.16 -6.13
C PHE A 26 -1.68 14.19 -7.02
N GLY A 27 -1.24 13.02 -7.48
CA GLY A 27 -0.03 12.86 -8.28
C GLY A 27 1.10 12.25 -7.47
N LEU A 28 1.95 13.09 -6.87
CA LEU A 28 3.08 12.67 -6.03
C LEU A 28 2.90 13.30 -4.65
N GLY A 29 2.83 12.48 -3.60
CA GLY A 29 2.84 12.90 -2.20
C GLY A 29 4.02 12.30 -1.40
N ASP A 30 4.27 12.89 -0.23
CA ASP A 30 5.34 12.53 0.72
C ASP A 30 4.97 13.15 2.08
N ASP A 31 4.19 12.39 2.85
CA ASP A 31 3.53 12.86 4.07
C ASP A 31 4.09 12.17 5.32
N VAL A 32 4.43 12.96 6.33
CA VAL A 32 4.87 12.41 7.62
C VAL A 32 3.70 12.46 8.60
N GLY A 33 3.27 11.29 9.08
CA GLY A 33 2.16 11.16 10.00
C GLY A 33 1.00 10.40 9.38
N LEU A 34 -0.06 11.10 8.97
CA LEU A 34 -1.15 10.52 8.19
C LEU A 34 -1.13 11.12 6.77
N GLY A 35 -1.02 10.31 5.74
CA GLY A 35 -1.21 10.74 4.35
C GLY A 35 -2.34 10.00 3.65
N ASN A 36 -2.76 10.53 2.51
CA ASN A 36 -3.66 9.83 1.57
C ASN A 36 -3.35 10.32 0.15
N ASP A 37 -2.75 9.49 -0.70
CA ASP A 37 -2.36 9.92 -2.03
C ASP A 37 -3.17 9.28 -3.15
N PHE A 38 -3.51 10.10 -4.15
CA PHE A 38 -4.06 9.64 -5.42
C PHE A 38 -2.96 9.70 -6.49
N GLY A 39 -2.19 8.63 -6.61
CA GLY A 39 -1.06 8.54 -7.53
C GLY A 39 0.09 7.72 -6.95
N GLN A 40 1.25 8.36 -6.76
CA GLN A 40 2.40 7.80 -6.06
C GLN A 40 2.49 8.48 -4.69
N GLY A 41 2.47 7.71 -3.61
CA GLY A 41 2.63 8.21 -2.25
C GLY A 41 3.79 7.58 -1.50
N ASN A 42 4.13 8.19 -0.38
CA ASN A 42 5.09 7.66 0.60
C ASN A 42 4.78 8.27 1.96
N ASP A 43 4.15 7.48 2.83
CA ASP A 43 3.65 8.00 4.09
C ASP A 43 4.29 7.32 5.32
N PRO A 44 5.44 7.82 5.82
CA PRO A 44 5.97 7.36 7.09
C PRO A 44 4.99 7.63 8.24
N GLY A 45 4.36 6.57 8.74
CA GLY A 45 3.33 6.62 9.77
C GLY A 45 2.10 5.79 9.42
N GLN A 46 1.04 6.47 8.98
CA GLN A 46 -0.20 5.89 8.49
C GLN A 46 -0.46 6.43 7.08
N GLY A 47 -0.55 5.58 6.06
CA GLY A 47 -0.87 6.01 4.71
C GLY A 47 -2.07 5.27 4.13
N ASN A 48 -2.61 5.80 3.04
CA ASN A 48 -3.61 5.14 2.22
C ASN A 48 -3.48 5.60 0.77
N ASP A 49 -2.92 4.78 -0.11
CA ASP A 49 -2.67 5.20 -1.48
C ASP A 49 -3.58 4.55 -2.51
N PHE A 50 -4.05 5.38 -3.45
CA PHE A 50 -4.72 4.94 -4.67
C PHE A 50 -3.73 5.03 -5.84
N GLY A 51 -2.92 3.99 -5.99
CA GLY A 51 -1.94 3.86 -7.07
C GLY A 51 -0.71 3.06 -6.68
N GLN A 52 0.40 3.74 -6.39
CA GLN A 52 1.60 3.14 -5.83
C GLN A 52 1.86 3.77 -4.47
N GLY A 53 1.95 2.97 -3.41
CA GLY A 53 2.28 3.43 -2.07
C GLY A 53 3.54 2.77 -1.50
N ASP A 54 4.08 3.41 -0.46
CA ASP A 54 5.19 2.93 0.36
C ASP A 54 5.04 3.53 1.75
N ASP A 55 4.38 2.79 2.66
CA ASP A 55 3.97 3.30 3.97
C ASP A 55 4.69 2.57 5.12
N PRO A 56 5.90 3.03 5.50
CA PRO A 56 6.55 2.54 6.71
C PRO A 56 5.71 2.84 7.96
N GLY A 57 5.03 1.82 8.48
CA GLY A 57 4.15 1.93 9.65
C GLY A 57 2.86 1.14 9.46
N GLN A 58 1.78 1.82 9.09
CA GLN A 58 0.51 1.21 8.71
C GLN A 58 0.08 1.75 7.35
N GLY A 59 0.02 0.90 6.32
CA GLY A 59 -0.46 1.30 4.99
C GLY A 59 -1.76 0.59 4.61
N ASN A 60 -2.41 1.12 3.58
CA ASN A 60 -3.51 0.44 2.89
C ASN A 60 -3.55 0.90 1.43
N ASP A 61 -3.08 0.06 0.51
CA ASP A 61 -2.96 0.48 -0.87
C ASP A 61 -3.97 -0.16 -1.82
N PHE A 62 -4.55 0.66 -2.68
CA PHE A 62 -5.31 0.23 -3.84
C PHE A 62 -4.42 0.33 -5.09
N GLY A 63 -3.63 -0.71 -5.33
CA GLY A 63 -2.75 -0.80 -6.49
C GLY A 63 -1.50 -1.62 -6.21
N GLN A 64 -0.35 -0.97 -6.15
CA GLN A 64 0.90 -1.57 -5.68
C GLN A 64 1.25 -0.94 -4.34
N GLY A 65 1.41 -1.76 -3.31
CA GLY A 65 1.84 -1.31 -1.99
C GLY A 65 3.11 -1.98 -1.52
N ASN A 66 3.73 -1.37 -0.52
CA ASN A 66 4.88 -1.90 0.20
C ASN A 66 4.86 -1.30 1.59
N ASP A 67 4.40 -2.05 2.58
CA ASP A 67 4.16 -1.52 3.92
C ASP A 67 5.04 -2.23 4.96
N PRO A 68 6.27 -1.72 5.22
CA PRO A 68 7.07 -2.17 6.34
C PRO A 68 6.36 -1.87 7.67
N GLY A 69 5.69 -2.88 8.23
CA GLY A 69 4.91 -2.77 9.46
C GLY A 69 3.61 -3.56 9.39
N GLN A 70 2.50 -2.86 9.17
CA GLN A 70 1.19 -3.46 8.93
C GLN A 70 0.64 -2.95 7.60
N GLY A 71 0.47 -3.83 6.61
CA GLY A 71 -0.10 -3.47 5.31
C GLY A 71 -1.43 -4.16 5.05
N ASN A 72 -2.18 -3.60 4.11
CA ASN A 72 -3.34 -4.25 3.52
C ASN A 72 -3.50 -3.80 2.07
N ASP A 73 -3.12 -4.65 1.11
CA ASP A 73 -3.11 -4.24 -0.29
C ASP A 73 -4.21 -4.89 -1.14
N PHE A 74 -4.90 -4.05 -1.88
CA PHE A 74 -5.78 -4.46 -2.97
C PHE A 74 -5.04 -4.35 -4.30
N GLY A 75 -4.26 -5.38 -4.63
CA GLY A 75 -3.55 -5.48 -5.90
C GLY A 75 -2.28 -6.30 -5.80
N GLN A 76 -1.13 -5.63 -5.75
CA GLN A 76 0.16 -6.24 -5.44
C GLN A 76 0.65 -5.66 -4.13
N GLY A 77 0.90 -6.49 -3.13
CA GLY A 77 1.48 -6.10 -1.87
C GLY A 77 2.81 -6.81 -1.60
N ASP A 78 3.63 -6.16 -0.79
CA ASP A 78 4.90 -6.64 -0.27
C ASP A 78 5.03 -6.11 1.16
N ASP A 79 4.65 -6.91 2.18
CA ASP A 79 4.61 -6.44 3.57
C ASP A 79 5.66 -7.10 4.47
N PRO A 80 6.77 -6.41 4.78
CA PRO A 80 7.66 -6.79 5.87
C PRO A 80 6.99 -6.54 7.23
N GLY A 81 6.25 -7.53 7.72
CA GLY A 81 5.62 -7.48 9.05
C GLY A 81 4.32 -8.27 9.10
N GLN A 82 3.19 -7.58 9.17
CA GLN A 82 1.87 -8.17 9.06
C GLN A 82 1.21 -7.66 7.78
N GLY A 83 0.93 -8.55 6.84
CA GLY A 83 0.24 -8.20 5.60
C GLY A 83 -1.11 -8.90 5.48
N ASN A 84 -1.96 -8.32 4.63
CA ASN A 84 -3.18 -8.97 4.17
C ASN A 84 -3.49 -8.50 2.75
N ASP A 85 -3.19 -9.34 1.77
CA ASP A 85 -3.34 -8.92 0.38
C ASP A 85 -4.55 -9.56 -0.31
N VAL A 86 -5.16 -8.77 -1.18
CA VAL A 86 -6.16 -9.23 -2.14
C VAL A 86 -5.59 -9.06 -3.54
N GLY A 87 -4.97 -10.12 -4.03
CA GLY A 87 -4.32 -10.15 -5.34
C GLY A 87 -3.04 -10.98 -5.32
N LEU A 88 -1.89 -10.32 -5.47
CA LEU A 88 -0.58 -10.92 -5.28
C LEU A 88 -0.01 -10.36 -3.98
N GLY A 89 0.33 -11.24 -3.03
CA GLY A 89 0.97 -10.87 -1.79
C GLY A 89 2.27 -11.60 -1.54
N ASN A 90 3.06 -11.03 -0.63
CA ASN A 90 4.37 -11.53 -0.23
C ASN A 90 4.74 -10.93 1.13
N ASP A 91 4.39 -11.65 2.19
CA ASP A 91 4.49 -11.13 3.55
C ASP A 91 5.66 -11.76 4.29
N VAL A 92 6.67 -10.94 4.58
CA VAL A 92 7.83 -11.37 5.38
C VAL A 92 7.47 -11.21 6.86
N GLY A 93 6.62 -12.12 7.35
CA GLY A 93 6.19 -12.20 8.74
C GLY A 93 4.90 -12.99 8.89
N VAL A 94 3.78 -12.31 9.13
CA VAL A 94 2.46 -12.94 9.16
C VAL A 94 1.67 -12.43 7.97
N GLY A 95 1.35 -13.31 7.02
CA GLY A 95 0.56 -12.99 5.85
C GLY A 95 -0.79 -13.69 5.80
N ASN A 96 -1.70 -13.09 5.05
CA ASN A 96 -2.99 -13.69 4.70
C ASN A 96 -3.44 -13.23 3.31
N ASP A 97 -3.23 -14.07 2.30
CA ASP A 97 -3.48 -13.65 0.93
C ASP A 97 -4.73 -14.26 0.30
N PHE A 98 -5.58 -13.39 -0.24
CA PHE A 98 -6.66 -13.78 -1.15
C PHE A 98 -6.20 -13.64 -2.60
N GLY A 99 -5.56 -14.67 -3.11
CA GLY A 99 -5.10 -14.72 -4.50
C GLY A 99 -3.87 -15.59 -4.67
N GLN A 100 -2.72 -14.98 -4.93
CA GLN A 100 -1.43 -15.66 -4.86
C GLN A 100 -0.63 -15.08 -3.70
N GLY A 101 -0.22 -15.92 -2.75
CA GLY A 101 0.60 -15.53 -1.62
C GLY A 101 1.94 -16.26 -1.56
N ASN A 102 2.87 -15.67 -0.83
CA ASN A 102 4.16 -16.29 -0.52
C ASN A 102 4.64 -15.81 0.86
N ASP A 103 4.49 -16.65 1.89
CA ASP A 103 4.83 -16.25 3.26
C ASP A 103 6.02 -17.06 3.81
N PRO A 104 7.20 -16.44 4.01
CA PRO A 104 8.35 -17.15 4.53
C PRO A 104 8.22 -17.60 6.00
N GLU A 105 7.30 -17.00 6.76
CA GLU A 105 7.17 -17.22 8.21
C GLU A 105 5.81 -17.84 8.60
N GLN A 106 4.71 -17.09 8.56
CA GLN A 106 3.37 -17.61 8.81
C GLN A 106 2.43 -17.12 7.73
N GLY A 107 1.77 -18.05 7.04
CA GLY A 107 0.86 -17.72 5.95
C GLY A 107 -0.48 -18.43 6.04
N ASN A 108 -1.49 -17.80 5.45
CA ASN A 108 -2.80 -18.40 5.24
C ASN A 108 -3.38 -17.95 3.89
N ASP A 109 -3.22 -18.77 2.86
CA ASP A 109 -3.62 -18.34 1.52
C ASP A 109 -4.93 -18.93 1.06
N SER A 110 -5.80 -18.07 0.53
CA SER A 110 -7.01 -18.44 -0.20
C SER A 110 -6.77 -18.30 -1.70
N GLY A 111 -6.13 -19.31 -2.29
CA GLY A 111 -5.86 -19.36 -3.72
C GLY A 111 -4.64 -20.22 -4.05
N GLN A 112 -3.53 -19.57 -4.41
CA GLN A 112 -2.23 -20.22 -4.56
C GLN A 112 -1.31 -19.71 -3.45
N GLY A 113 -0.77 -20.60 -2.64
CA GLY A 113 0.15 -20.24 -1.57
C GLY A 113 1.47 -20.99 -1.64
N ASN A 114 2.52 -20.35 -1.12
CA ASN A 114 3.83 -20.95 -0.94
C ASN A 114 4.43 -20.49 0.39
N ASP A 115 4.21 -21.29 1.42
CA ASP A 115 4.65 -20.95 2.76
C ASP A 115 5.93 -21.71 3.13
N VAL A 116 6.94 -21.00 3.62
CA VAL A 116 8.18 -21.65 4.09
C VAL A 116 8.06 -22.03 5.57
N GLY A 117 7.36 -21.25 6.38
CA GLY A 117 7.16 -21.57 7.79
C GLY A 117 5.86 -22.31 8.03
N VAL A 118 4.97 -21.73 8.84
CA VAL A 118 3.67 -22.33 9.13
C VAL A 118 2.66 -21.82 8.11
N GLY A 119 2.21 -22.70 7.22
CA GLY A 119 1.20 -22.37 6.22
C GLY A 119 -0.15 -23.04 6.44
N ASN A 120 -1.22 -22.40 5.97
CA ASN A 120 -2.55 -23.01 5.84
C ASN A 120 -3.27 -22.54 4.57
N ASP A 121 -3.13 -23.33 3.51
CA ASP A 121 -3.70 -22.96 2.23
C ASP A 121 -5.07 -23.58 1.94
N VAL A 122 -6.00 -22.72 1.54
CA VAL A 122 -7.27 -23.07 0.91
C VAL A 122 -7.13 -22.90 -0.59
N GLY A 123 -6.62 -23.93 -1.25
CA GLY A 123 -6.47 -23.95 -2.70
C GLY A 123 -5.31 -24.85 -3.13
N VAL A 124 -4.36 -24.28 -3.87
CA VAL A 124 -3.11 -24.95 -4.22
C VAL A 124 -2.02 -24.38 -3.32
N GLY A 125 -1.44 -25.21 -2.46
CA GLY A 125 -0.43 -24.78 -1.50
C GLY A 125 0.84 -25.61 -1.55
N ASN A 126 1.98 -24.98 -1.24
CA ASN A 126 3.26 -25.65 -1.05
C ASN A 126 3.91 -25.21 0.27
N ASP A 127 3.58 -25.92 1.35
CA ASP A 127 4.05 -25.57 2.69
C ASP A 127 5.32 -26.37 3.06
N PHE A 128 6.39 -25.67 3.45
CA PHE A 128 7.70 -26.24 3.79
C PHE A 128 8.06 -26.12 5.27
N GLY A 129 7.15 -26.52 6.17
CA GLY A 129 7.34 -26.40 7.63
C GLY A 129 8.52 -27.14 8.27
#